data_AF-A0A225B291-F1
#
_entry.id   AF-A0A225B291-F1
#
_cell.length_a   1.000
_cell.length_b   1.000
_cell.length_c   1.000
_cell.angle_alpha   90.00
_cell.angle_beta   90.00
_cell.angle_gamma   90.00
#
_symmetry.space_group_name_H-M   'P 1'
#
loop_
_entity.id
_entity.type
_entity.pdbx_description
1 polymer ?
#
loop_
_entity_poly.entity_id
_entity_poly.type
_entity_poly.pdbx_seq_one_letter_code
_entity_poly.pdbx_strand_id
1 'polypeptide(L)'
;MARIETEPVRKTGNIASDTIVTTKKYCQIVCFNLEAIIHLEKWAEAEGFIREISAMSDDIDIHSTVADIILTSAQVPHDYLIRSLQVLVIHINSTKLPGYIRCIFDICIHNHETNTALLPTCESVLDQAYIHAQDMSTSISSTMRDANDEQLEVYPDEELEYLSTTSFNLAVDLYLAGRREDAQRWARKAVGLARLIRDGCNRGRLTQVLEAKYGKWLTYGVD
;
A
#
# COMPACT_ATOMS: atom_id res chain seq x y z
N MET A 1 38.49 58.35 15.70
CA MET A 1 37.25 57.54 15.88
C MET A 1 36.65 57.31 14.51
N ALA A 2 36.83 56.10 13.95
CA ALA A 2 36.16 55.67 12.72
C ALA A 2 35.57 54.28 12.98
N ARG A 3 34.32 54.14 12.58
CA ARG A 3 33.33 53.12 12.96
C ARG A 3 33.57 51.85 12.14
N ILE A 4 33.73 50.70 12.81
CA ILE A 4 33.74 49.40 12.15
C ILE A 4 32.27 49.05 11.86
N GLU A 5 31.86 49.16 10.60
CA GLU A 5 30.60 48.58 10.14
C GLU A 5 30.72 47.06 10.14
N THR A 6 29.90 46.43 10.98
CA THR A 6 29.68 44.98 10.98
C THR A 6 28.56 44.71 9.99
N GLU A 7 28.88 44.13 8.83
CA GLU A 7 27.87 43.58 7.93
C GLU A 7 27.17 42.39 8.59
N PRO A 8 25.83 42.25 8.46
CA PRO A 8 25.12 41.13 9.01
C PRO A 8 25.27 39.90 8.11
N VAL A 9 25.61 38.77 8.73
CA VAL A 9 25.68 37.44 8.14
C VAL A 9 24.36 37.07 7.46
N ARG A 10 24.33 37.10 6.12
CA ARG A 10 23.30 36.42 5.30
C ARG A 10 23.75 34.99 5.00
N LYS A 11 23.48 34.03 5.90
CA LYS A 11 23.70 32.59 5.61
C LYS A 11 22.67 31.70 6.31
N THR A 12 21.41 31.81 5.93
CA THR A 12 20.39 30.81 6.28
C THR A 12 19.66 30.25 5.06
N GLY A 13 19.68 30.95 3.90
CA GLY A 13 19.06 30.46 2.65
C GLY A 13 19.88 29.43 1.86
N ASN A 14 21.22 29.41 1.99
CA ASN A 14 22.10 28.59 1.12
C ASN A 14 22.25 27.13 1.59
N ILE A 15 22.08 26.88 2.89
CA ILE A 15 22.30 25.53 3.47
C ILE A 15 21.11 24.63 3.12
N ALA A 16 19.89 25.16 3.16
CA ALA A 16 18.70 24.41 2.80
C ALA A 16 18.71 24.01 1.30
N SER A 17 19.13 24.91 0.41
CA SER A 17 19.23 24.60 -1.03
C SER A 17 20.29 23.55 -1.32
N ASP A 18 21.45 23.61 -0.67
CA ASP A 18 22.54 22.65 -0.89
C ASP A 18 22.21 21.26 -0.35
N THR A 19 21.51 21.17 0.79
CA THR A 19 20.99 19.91 1.34
C THR A 19 19.97 19.27 0.40
N ILE A 20 18.99 20.03 -0.09
CA ILE A 20 17.97 19.54 -1.03
C ILE A 20 18.61 19.01 -2.33
N VAL A 21 19.60 19.73 -2.86
CA VAL A 21 20.34 19.29 -4.07
C VAL A 21 21.13 18.01 -3.82
N THR A 22 21.72 17.86 -2.63
CA THR A 22 22.49 16.67 -2.26
C THR A 22 21.59 15.45 -2.08
N THR A 23 20.44 15.61 -1.42
CA THR A 23 19.43 14.56 -1.28
C THR A 23 18.91 14.10 -2.64
N LYS A 24 18.58 15.03 -3.54
CA LYS A 24 18.10 14.67 -4.88
C LYS A 24 19.13 13.87 -5.68
N LYS A 25 20.40 14.25 -5.62
CA LYS A 25 21.50 13.51 -6.27
C LYS A 25 21.67 12.12 -5.66
N TYR A 26 21.55 12.01 -4.34
CA TYR A 26 21.59 10.73 -3.64
C TYR A 26 20.45 9.80 -4.11
N CYS A 27 19.20 10.29 -4.16
CA CYS A 27 18.06 9.51 -4.63
C CYS A 27 18.26 9.00 -6.07
N GLN A 28 18.83 9.83 -6.95
CA GLN A 28 19.16 9.42 -8.32
C GLN A 28 20.18 8.29 -8.36
N ILE A 29 21.26 8.39 -7.58
CA ILE A 29 22.29 7.35 -7.49
C ILE A 29 21.69 6.04 -6.98
N VAL A 30 20.82 6.12 -5.96
CA VAL A 30 20.12 4.96 -5.41
C VAL A 30 19.27 4.27 -6.49
N CYS A 31 18.49 5.04 -7.26
CA CYS A 31 17.67 4.51 -8.34
C CYS A 31 18.51 3.82 -9.43
N PHE A 32 19.59 4.48 -9.89
CA PHE A 32 20.48 3.89 -10.91
C PHE A 32 21.19 2.62 -10.41
N ASN A 33 21.60 2.59 -9.15
CA ASN A 33 22.21 1.40 -8.56
C ASN A 33 21.20 0.25 -8.51
N LEU A 34 19.97 0.51 -8.07
CA LEU A 34 18.92 -0.50 -8.07
C LEU A 34 18.64 -1.03 -9.47
N GLU A 35 18.46 -0.15 -10.46
CA GLU A 35 18.26 -0.54 -11.86
C GLU A 35 19.41 -1.41 -12.38
N ALA A 36 20.66 -1.07 -12.06
CA ALA A 36 21.81 -1.87 -12.44
C ALA A 36 21.81 -3.25 -11.76
N ILE A 37 21.49 -3.34 -10.47
CA ILE A 37 21.41 -4.61 -9.74
C ILE A 37 20.30 -5.50 -10.32
N ILE A 38 19.13 -4.92 -10.62
CA ILE A 38 18.00 -5.63 -11.26
C ILE A 38 18.40 -6.09 -12.67
N HIS A 39 19.04 -5.23 -13.46
CA HIS A 39 19.49 -5.57 -14.81
C HIS A 39 20.54 -6.68 -14.83
N LEU A 40 21.37 -6.76 -13.78
CA LEU A 40 22.34 -7.84 -13.58
C LEU A 40 21.74 -9.07 -12.88
N GLU A 41 20.43 -9.09 -12.64
CA GLU A 41 19.68 -10.20 -12.02
C GLU A 41 20.21 -10.62 -10.63
N LYS A 42 20.79 -9.67 -9.89
CA LYS A 42 21.39 -9.94 -8.59
C LYS A 42 20.37 -9.80 -7.46
N TRP A 43 19.41 -10.72 -7.41
CA TRP A 43 18.24 -10.63 -6.51
C TRP A 43 18.60 -10.51 -5.02
N ALA A 44 19.56 -11.29 -4.52
CA ALA A 44 19.96 -11.22 -3.11
C ALA A 44 20.59 -9.87 -2.73
N GLU A 45 21.36 -9.27 -3.64
CA GLU A 45 21.94 -7.93 -3.46
C GLU A 45 20.85 -6.86 -3.48
N ALA A 46 19.88 -6.99 -4.39
CA ALA A 46 18.75 -6.08 -4.48
C ALA A 46 17.88 -6.12 -3.21
N GLU A 47 17.60 -7.31 -2.66
CA GLU A 47 16.84 -7.48 -1.42
C GLU A 47 17.52 -6.80 -0.22
N GLY A 48 18.84 -6.96 -0.10
CA GLY A 48 19.64 -6.27 0.91
C GLY A 48 19.61 -4.75 0.72
N PHE A 49 19.75 -4.29 -0.52
CA PHE A 49 19.76 -2.88 -0.88
C PHE A 49 18.43 -2.18 -0.57
N ILE A 50 17.29 -2.80 -0.91
CA ILE A 50 15.96 -2.26 -0.59
C ILE A 50 15.76 -2.15 0.93
N ARG A 51 16.21 -3.15 1.68
CA ARG A 51 16.11 -3.12 3.15
C ARG A 51 16.96 -2.01 3.73
N GLU A 52 18.16 -1.79 3.21
CA GLU A 52 19.03 -0.70 3.61
C GLU A 52 18.38 0.67 3.32
N ILE A 53 17.83 0.87 2.11
CA ILE A 53 17.10 2.10 1.76
C ILE A 53 15.92 2.32 2.71
N SER A 54 15.12 1.28 2.96
CA SER A 54 13.97 1.34 3.86
C SER A 54 14.35 1.75 5.29
N ALA A 55 15.56 1.40 5.75
CA ALA A 55 16.04 1.71 7.08
C ALA A 55 16.75 3.08 7.18
N MET A 56 17.30 3.57 6.07
CA MET A 56 18.15 4.78 6.06
C MET A 56 17.42 6.05 5.62
N SER A 57 16.36 5.93 4.81
CA SER A 57 15.70 7.07 4.20
C SER A 57 14.31 7.29 4.76
N ASP A 58 14.10 8.43 5.40
CA ASP A 58 12.76 8.93 5.74
C ASP A 58 12.07 9.61 4.53
N ASP A 59 12.78 9.71 3.39
CA ASP A 59 12.22 10.30 2.18
C ASP A 59 11.18 9.37 1.55
N ILE A 60 9.91 9.74 1.66
CA ILE A 60 8.76 8.98 1.16
C ILE A 60 8.78 8.83 -0.38
N ASP A 61 9.37 9.79 -1.10
CA ASP A 61 9.42 9.78 -2.56
C ASP A 61 10.42 8.73 -3.07
N ILE A 62 11.48 8.43 -2.30
CA ILE A 62 12.44 7.38 -2.67
C ILE A 62 11.78 6.00 -2.64
N HIS A 63 10.95 5.71 -1.64
CA HIS A 63 10.31 4.40 -1.48
C HIS A 63 9.32 4.14 -2.61
N SER A 64 8.57 5.18 -3.01
CA SER A 64 7.69 5.12 -4.17
C SER A 64 8.48 4.88 -5.46
N THR A 65 9.57 5.62 -5.67
CA THR A 65 10.39 5.48 -6.89
C THR A 65 11.02 4.08 -6.98
N VAL A 66 11.53 3.56 -5.86
CA VAL A 66 12.06 2.19 -5.75
C VAL A 66 10.99 1.16 -6.06
N ALA A 67 9.78 1.33 -5.53
CA ALA A 67 8.65 0.45 -5.82
C ALA A 67 8.26 0.48 -7.31
N ASP A 68 8.21 1.66 -7.91
CA ASP A 68 7.94 1.85 -9.34
C ASP A 68 8.99 1.14 -10.22
N ILE A 69 10.29 1.25 -9.89
CA ILE A 69 11.38 0.56 -10.59
C ILE A 69 11.17 -0.96 -10.55
N ILE A 70 10.83 -1.52 -9.38
CA ILE A 70 10.63 -2.96 -9.21
C ILE A 70 9.41 -3.44 -10.00
N LEU A 71 8.30 -2.71 -9.94
CA LEU A 71 7.06 -3.04 -10.62
C LEU A 71 7.17 -2.95 -12.15
N THR A 72 7.96 -2.02 -12.65
CA THR A 72 8.14 -1.80 -14.10
C THR A 72 9.20 -2.72 -14.72
N SER A 73 10.00 -3.38 -13.89
CA SER A 73 11.08 -4.26 -14.34
C SER A 73 10.56 -5.67 -14.66
N ALA A 74 10.38 -5.97 -15.94
CA ALA A 74 9.88 -7.26 -16.42
C ALA A 74 10.76 -8.48 -16.07
N GLN A 75 12.03 -8.27 -15.71
CA GLN A 75 12.95 -9.36 -15.35
C GLN A 75 12.75 -9.85 -13.90
N VAL A 76 12.01 -9.09 -13.08
CA VAL A 76 11.91 -9.37 -11.64
C VAL A 76 10.99 -10.57 -11.38
N PRO A 77 11.46 -11.64 -10.72
CA PRO A 77 10.60 -12.77 -10.35
C PRO A 77 9.49 -12.34 -9.37
N HIS A 78 8.30 -12.93 -9.49
CA HIS A 78 7.14 -12.58 -8.64
C HIS A 78 7.43 -12.68 -7.14
N ASP A 79 8.12 -13.74 -6.70
CA ASP A 79 8.47 -13.91 -5.28
C ASP A 79 9.32 -12.75 -4.74
N TYR A 80 10.27 -12.27 -5.55
CA TYR A 80 11.11 -11.13 -5.20
C TYR A 80 10.31 -9.83 -5.20
N LEU A 81 9.48 -9.62 -6.22
CA LEU A 81 8.62 -8.45 -6.35
C LEU A 81 7.72 -8.30 -5.12
N ILE A 82 7.05 -9.39 -4.71
CA ILE A 82 6.14 -9.41 -3.57
C ILE A 82 6.88 -9.07 -2.27
N ARG A 83 8.02 -9.73 -1.99
CA ARG A 83 8.81 -9.47 -0.77
C ARG A 83 9.31 -8.03 -0.70
N SER A 84 9.82 -7.52 -1.82
CA SER A 84 10.35 -6.16 -1.89
C SER A 84 9.25 -5.12 -1.68
N LEU A 85 8.09 -5.30 -2.31
CA LEU A 85 6.96 -4.40 -2.12
C LEU A 85 6.42 -4.45 -0.69
N GLN A 86 6.36 -5.62 -0.04
CA GLN A 86 5.95 -5.71 1.38
C GLN A 86 6.82 -4.86 2.32
N VAL A 87 8.14 -4.77 2.06
CA VAL A 87 9.05 -3.92 2.83
C VAL A 87 8.77 -2.43 2.59
N LEU A 88 8.45 -2.06 1.35
CA LEU A 88 8.27 -0.68 0.94
C LEU A 88 6.91 -0.11 1.34
N VAL A 89 5.84 -0.91 1.31
CA VAL A 89 4.45 -0.48 1.61
C VAL A 89 4.32 0.25 2.95
N ILE A 90 5.14 -0.13 3.95
CA ILE A 90 5.14 0.49 5.28
C ILE A 90 5.68 1.94 5.25
N HIS A 91 6.50 2.27 4.24
CA HIS A 91 7.21 3.54 4.10
C HIS A 91 6.67 4.43 2.97
N ILE A 92 5.70 3.95 2.19
CA ILE A 92 5.11 4.66 1.05
C ILE A 92 4.05 5.68 1.52
N ASN A 93 3.96 6.80 0.79
CA ASN A 93 2.98 7.87 1.01
C ASN A 93 1.54 7.32 1.04
N SER A 94 0.71 7.80 1.97
CA SER A 94 -0.74 7.52 2.04
C SER A 94 -1.47 7.68 0.70
N THR A 95 -1.05 8.63 -0.14
CA THR A 95 -1.70 8.89 -1.44
C THR A 95 -1.51 7.78 -2.48
N LYS A 96 -0.30 7.23 -2.59
CA LYS A 96 0.03 6.19 -3.58
C LYS A 96 -0.19 4.78 -3.03
N LEU A 97 -0.19 4.65 -1.70
CA LEU A 97 -0.32 3.39 -0.99
C LEU A 97 -1.49 2.51 -1.47
N PRO A 98 -2.72 3.01 -1.71
CA PRO A 98 -3.83 2.19 -2.21
C PRO A 98 -3.50 1.49 -3.54
N GLY A 99 -2.85 2.19 -4.47
CA GLY A 99 -2.44 1.63 -5.75
C GLY A 99 -1.40 0.51 -5.60
N TYR A 100 -0.42 0.69 -4.70
CA TYR A 100 0.56 -0.36 -4.42
C TYR A 100 -0.05 -1.58 -3.75
N ILE A 101 -0.94 -1.36 -2.77
CA ILE A 101 -1.72 -2.43 -2.13
C ILE A 101 -2.48 -3.22 -3.18
N ARG A 102 -3.18 -2.55 -4.10
CA ARG A 102 -3.90 -3.18 -5.20
C ARG A 102 -2.96 -4.01 -6.08
N CYS A 103 -1.83 -3.45 -6.50
CA CYS A 103 -0.85 -4.15 -7.33
C CYS A 103 -0.33 -5.43 -6.66
N ILE A 104 0.05 -5.38 -5.39
CA ILE A 104 0.54 -6.56 -4.66
C ILE A 104 -0.58 -7.57 -4.52
N PHE A 105 -1.78 -7.13 -4.16
CA PHE A 105 -2.94 -8.00 -4.02
C PHE A 105 -3.25 -8.72 -5.34
N ASP A 106 -3.25 -8.01 -6.46
CA ASP A 106 -3.48 -8.57 -7.79
C ASP A 106 -2.42 -9.60 -8.15
N ILE A 107 -1.14 -9.28 -7.97
CA ILE A 107 -0.05 -10.22 -8.28
C ILE A 107 -0.20 -11.48 -7.43
N CYS A 108 -0.50 -11.34 -6.13
CA CYS A 108 -0.64 -12.51 -5.27
C CYS A 108 -1.89 -13.34 -5.63
N ILE A 109 -3.05 -12.70 -5.89
CA ILE A 109 -4.29 -13.37 -6.27
C ILE A 109 -4.15 -14.08 -7.62
N HIS A 110 -3.47 -13.52 -8.60
CA HIS A 110 -3.32 -14.19 -9.90
C HIS A 110 -2.34 -15.37 -9.86
N ASN A 111 -1.45 -15.43 -8.87
CA ASN A 111 -0.41 -16.45 -8.78
C ASN A 111 -0.65 -17.48 -7.65
N HIS A 112 -1.63 -17.27 -6.77
CA HIS A 112 -1.83 -18.11 -5.58
C HIS A 112 -2.16 -19.58 -5.89
N GLU A 113 -2.73 -19.88 -7.06
CA GLU A 113 -3.02 -21.25 -7.49
C GLU A 113 -1.72 -22.03 -7.75
N THR A 114 -0.71 -21.37 -8.33
CA THR A 114 0.61 -21.95 -8.58
C THR A 114 1.52 -21.93 -7.36
N ASN A 115 1.34 -20.92 -6.48
CA ASN A 115 2.11 -20.76 -5.26
C ASN A 115 1.17 -20.44 -4.08
N THR A 116 0.71 -21.49 -3.41
CA THR A 116 -0.23 -21.36 -2.27
C THR A 116 0.35 -20.60 -1.09
N ALA A 117 1.68 -20.43 -1.02
CA ALA A 117 2.34 -19.63 0.01
C ALA A 117 2.09 -18.12 -0.14
N LEU A 118 1.48 -17.68 -1.24
CA LEU A 118 1.09 -16.29 -1.46
C LEU A 118 -0.23 -15.90 -0.79
N LEU A 119 -1.06 -16.87 -0.39
CA LEU A 119 -2.37 -16.60 0.22
C LEU A 119 -2.27 -15.83 1.55
N PRO A 120 -1.34 -16.15 2.47
CA PRO A 120 -1.09 -15.33 3.66
C PRO A 120 -0.62 -13.92 3.32
N THR A 121 0.15 -13.74 2.25
CA THR A 121 0.57 -12.42 1.78
C THR A 121 -0.61 -11.60 1.27
N CYS A 122 -1.49 -12.20 0.44
CA CYS A 122 -2.72 -11.55 -0.01
C CYS A 122 -3.52 -11.02 1.19
N GLU A 123 -3.66 -11.86 2.21
CA GLU A 123 -4.41 -11.51 3.41
C GLU A 123 -3.74 -10.38 4.21
N SER A 124 -2.42 -10.43 4.38
CA SER A 124 -1.68 -9.37 5.09
C SER A 124 -1.83 -8.02 4.40
N VAL A 125 -1.83 -8.00 3.07
CA VAL A 125 -2.03 -6.77 2.28
C VAL A 125 -3.46 -6.25 2.44
N LEU A 126 -4.43 -7.16 2.49
CA LEU A 126 -5.83 -6.81 2.75
C LEU A 126 -6.03 -6.21 4.15
N ASP A 127 -5.36 -6.75 5.16
CA ASP A 127 -5.40 -6.22 6.53
C ASP A 127 -4.77 -4.83 6.61
N GLN A 128 -3.66 -4.60 5.91
CA GLN A 128 -3.07 -3.25 5.80
C GLN A 128 -4.06 -2.27 5.16
N ALA A 129 -4.70 -2.65 4.05
CA ALA A 129 -5.72 -1.81 3.41
C ALA A 129 -6.85 -1.42 4.39
N TYR A 130 -7.34 -2.39 5.17
CA TYR A 130 -8.36 -2.17 6.18
C TYR A 130 -7.91 -1.20 7.28
N ILE A 131 -6.71 -1.42 7.84
CA ILE A 131 -6.15 -0.57 8.90
C ILE A 131 -5.97 0.86 8.39
N HIS A 132 -5.35 1.03 7.22
CA HIS A 132 -5.13 2.35 6.63
C HIS A 132 -6.44 3.08 6.32
N ALA A 133 -7.44 2.39 5.76
CA ALA A 133 -8.75 3.00 5.50
C ALA A 133 -9.47 3.39 6.80
N GLN A 134 -9.35 2.57 7.85
CA GLN A 134 -9.91 2.87 9.17
C GLN A 134 -9.22 4.06 9.84
N ASP A 135 -7.89 4.13 9.79
CA ASP A 135 -7.09 5.21 10.39
C ASP A 135 -7.38 6.56 9.71
N MET A 136 -7.49 6.58 8.39
CA MET A 136 -7.92 7.78 7.65
C MET A 136 -9.34 8.20 8.04
N SER A 137 -10.28 7.25 8.13
CA SER A 137 -11.66 7.56 8.51
C SER A 137 -11.80 8.10 9.95
N THR A 138 -11.01 7.57 10.89
CA THR A 138 -11.04 8.04 12.29
C THR A 138 -10.42 9.43 12.44
N SER A 139 -9.34 9.69 11.71
CA SER A 139 -8.66 11.00 11.66
C SER A 139 -9.56 12.10 11.08
N ILE A 140 -10.41 11.77 10.11
CA ILE A 140 -11.42 12.69 9.59
C ILE A 140 -12.48 13.02 10.66
N SER A 141 -12.97 12.01 11.39
CA SER A 141 -14.00 12.23 12.39
C SER A 141 -13.54 13.11 13.57
N SER A 142 -12.23 13.17 13.84
CA SER A 142 -11.66 14.04 14.88
C SER A 142 -11.35 15.45 14.38
N THR A 143 -10.93 15.61 13.12
CA THR A 143 -10.54 16.91 12.51
C THR A 143 -11.71 17.71 11.95
N MET A 144 -12.82 17.07 11.57
CA MET A 144 -14.06 17.74 11.14
C MET A 144 -14.71 18.64 12.21
N ARG A 145 -14.18 18.68 13.44
CA ARG A 145 -14.63 19.64 14.46
C ARG A 145 -14.01 21.03 14.30
N ASP A 146 -12.89 21.19 13.57
CA ASP A 146 -12.06 22.40 13.68
C ASP A 146 -11.60 23.08 12.36
N ALA A 147 -11.86 22.57 11.15
CA ALA A 147 -11.36 23.25 9.94
C ALA A 147 -12.27 23.16 8.70
N ASN A 148 -12.40 24.32 8.04
CA ASN A 148 -12.96 24.49 6.71
C ASN A 148 -11.98 23.99 5.64
N ASP A 149 -12.48 23.17 4.71
CA ASP A 149 -12.10 23.13 3.28
C ASP A 149 -10.64 22.85 2.89
N GLU A 150 -9.92 22.00 3.65
CA GLU A 150 -8.79 21.25 3.08
C GLU A 150 -9.28 19.86 2.68
N GLN A 151 -8.99 19.45 1.45
CA GLN A 151 -9.30 18.13 0.91
C GLN A 151 -8.61 17.06 1.76
N LEU A 152 -9.29 16.57 2.79
CA LEU A 152 -8.82 15.47 3.62
C LEU A 152 -8.55 14.27 2.69
N GLU A 153 -7.30 13.83 2.66
CA GLU A 153 -6.92 12.60 1.97
C GLU A 153 -7.67 11.44 2.61
N VAL A 154 -8.49 10.75 1.82
CA VAL A 154 -9.20 9.57 2.27
C VAL A 154 -8.86 8.41 1.36
N TYR A 155 -8.88 7.21 1.92
CA TYR A 155 -8.74 5.99 1.14
C TYR A 155 -9.80 5.96 0.03
N PRO A 156 -9.40 5.72 -1.24
CA PRO A 156 -10.33 5.74 -2.37
C PRO A 156 -11.41 4.65 -2.23
N ASP A 157 -12.67 5.03 -2.45
CA ASP A 157 -13.79 4.10 -2.33
C ASP A 157 -13.72 3.02 -3.43
N GLU A 158 -13.22 3.35 -4.63
CA GLU A 158 -13.04 2.39 -5.73
C GLU A 158 -12.02 1.29 -5.40
N GLU A 159 -11.00 1.62 -4.62
CA GLU A 159 -9.99 0.64 -4.18
C GLU A 159 -10.58 -0.31 -3.13
N LEU A 160 -11.39 0.21 -2.19
CA LEU A 160 -12.10 -0.63 -1.21
C LEU A 160 -13.14 -1.53 -1.88
N GLU A 161 -13.89 -1.01 -2.86
CA GLU A 161 -14.84 -1.79 -3.64
C GLU A 161 -14.14 -2.94 -4.38
N TYR A 162 -13.00 -2.64 -5.03
CA TYR A 162 -12.23 -3.65 -5.72
C TYR A 162 -11.68 -4.74 -4.80
N LEU A 163 -11.02 -4.35 -3.70
CA LEU A 163 -10.46 -5.29 -2.74
C LEU A 163 -11.55 -6.14 -2.09
N SER A 164 -12.70 -5.54 -1.76
CA SER A 164 -13.85 -6.22 -1.19
C SER A 164 -14.44 -7.26 -2.15
N THR A 165 -14.77 -6.84 -3.37
CA THR A 165 -15.39 -7.72 -4.37
C THR A 165 -14.48 -8.87 -4.78
N THR A 166 -13.19 -8.59 -5.01
CA THR A 166 -12.20 -9.60 -5.38
C THR A 166 -11.96 -10.60 -4.25
N SER A 167 -11.85 -10.13 -3.00
CA SER A 167 -11.73 -11.00 -1.82
C SER A 167 -12.97 -11.88 -1.60
N PHE A 168 -14.16 -11.36 -1.89
CA PHE A 168 -15.39 -12.13 -1.80
C PHE A 168 -15.47 -13.20 -2.89
N ASN A 169 -15.00 -12.91 -4.10
CA ASN A 169 -14.92 -13.90 -5.18
C ASN A 169 -13.95 -15.03 -4.80
N LEU A 170 -12.76 -14.70 -4.28
CA LEU A 170 -11.85 -15.72 -3.75
C LEU A 170 -12.51 -16.55 -2.64
N ALA A 171 -13.31 -15.94 -1.76
CA ALA A 171 -14.07 -16.68 -0.75
C ALA A 171 -15.04 -17.70 -1.36
N VAL A 172 -15.70 -17.36 -2.49
CA VAL A 172 -16.53 -18.31 -3.25
C VAL A 172 -15.69 -19.46 -3.76
N ASP A 173 -14.56 -19.17 -4.39
CA ASP A 173 -13.70 -20.19 -4.99
C ASP A 173 -13.17 -21.16 -3.92
N LEU A 174 -12.73 -20.63 -2.77
CA LEU A 174 -12.33 -21.43 -1.61
C LEU A 174 -13.48 -22.28 -1.05
N TYR A 175 -14.70 -21.75 -1.04
CA TYR A 175 -15.88 -22.50 -0.60
C TYR A 175 -16.16 -23.68 -1.52
N LEU A 176 -16.13 -23.44 -2.84
CA LEU A 176 -16.33 -24.47 -3.86
C LEU A 176 -15.21 -25.53 -3.82
N ALA A 177 -13.99 -25.15 -3.45
CA ALA A 177 -12.86 -26.05 -3.21
C ALA A 177 -12.94 -26.82 -1.88
N GLY A 178 -14.01 -26.65 -1.08
CA GLY A 178 -14.18 -27.31 0.21
C GLY A 178 -13.39 -26.70 1.37
N ARG A 179 -12.66 -25.60 1.15
CA ARG A 179 -11.87 -24.88 2.16
C ARG A 179 -12.74 -23.91 2.95
N ARG A 180 -13.71 -24.47 3.70
CA ARG A 180 -14.81 -23.70 4.30
C ARG A 180 -14.35 -22.66 5.33
N GLU A 181 -13.33 -22.97 6.13
CA GLU A 181 -12.79 -22.02 7.13
C GLU A 181 -12.12 -20.82 6.46
N ASP A 182 -11.30 -21.06 5.43
CA ASP A 182 -10.66 -20.01 4.66
C ASP A 182 -11.72 -19.17 3.94
N ALA A 183 -12.70 -19.80 3.28
CA ALA A 183 -13.80 -19.11 2.64
C ALA A 183 -14.53 -18.16 3.60
N GLN A 184 -14.87 -18.63 4.80
CA GLN A 184 -15.51 -17.79 5.82
C GLN A 184 -14.59 -16.66 6.32
N ARG A 185 -13.28 -16.90 6.41
CA ARG A 185 -12.31 -15.86 6.77
C ARG A 185 -12.25 -14.76 5.72
N TRP A 186 -12.10 -15.12 4.45
CA TRP A 186 -12.05 -14.19 3.32
C TRP A 186 -13.35 -13.42 3.11
N ALA A 187 -14.51 -14.08 3.24
CA ALA A 187 -15.81 -13.42 3.13
C ALA A 187 -16.02 -12.35 4.22
N ARG A 188 -15.60 -12.62 5.46
CA ARG A 188 -15.67 -11.65 6.55
C ARG A 188 -14.79 -10.42 6.30
N LYS A 189 -13.58 -10.62 5.77
CA LYS A 189 -12.69 -9.50 5.42
C LYS A 189 -13.26 -8.65 4.29
N ALA A 190 -13.80 -9.29 3.25
CA ALA A 190 -14.49 -8.60 2.17
C ALA A 190 -15.64 -7.71 2.68
N VAL A 191 -16.49 -8.25 3.56
CA VAL A 191 -17.56 -7.48 4.22
C VAL A 191 -16.99 -6.33 5.07
N GLY A 192 -15.89 -6.58 5.80
CA GLY A 192 -15.18 -5.56 6.58
C GLY A 192 -14.75 -4.36 5.74
N LEU A 193 -14.12 -4.60 4.59
CA LEU A 193 -13.73 -3.54 3.65
C LEU A 193 -14.93 -2.81 3.05
N ALA A 194 -15.97 -3.54 2.66
CA ALA A 194 -17.20 -2.92 2.12
C ALA A 194 -17.84 -1.93 3.10
N ARG A 195 -17.71 -2.16 4.42
CA ARG A 195 -18.23 -1.26 5.45
C ARG A 195 -17.46 0.06 5.56
N LEU A 196 -16.21 0.10 5.11
CA LEU A 196 -15.38 1.30 5.12
C LEU A 196 -15.67 2.22 3.92
N ILE A 197 -16.35 1.71 2.88
CA ILE A 197 -16.77 2.50 1.72
C ILE A 197 -17.75 3.58 2.17
N ARG A 198 -17.39 4.84 1.95
CA ARG A 198 -18.13 5.99 2.47
C ARG A 198 -19.36 6.33 1.65
N ASP A 199 -19.41 5.82 0.42
CA ASP A 199 -20.25 6.23 -0.70
C ASP A 199 -21.56 6.95 -0.38
N GLY A 200 -21.81 8.04 -1.11
CA GLY A 200 -22.97 8.92 -1.00
C GLY A 200 -24.35 8.22 -1.07
N CYS A 201 -25.11 8.41 -2.16
CA CYS A 201 -26.52 7.97 -2.24
C CYS A 201 -26.73 6.44 -2.20
N ASN A 202 -25.67 5.62 -2.20
CA ASN A 202 -25.72 4.15 -2.15
C ASN A 202 -24.92 3.55 -0.95
N ARG A 203 -24.68 4.33 0.12
CA ARG A 203 -23.90 3.88 1.29
C ARG A 203 -24.32 2.50 1.78
N GLY A 204 -23.35 1.60 1.91
CA GLY A 204 -23.55 0.27 2.50
C GLY A 204 -24.29 -0.72 1.60
N ARG A 205 -24.62 -0.38 0.34
CA ARG A 205 -25.25 -1.31 -0.61
C ARG A 205 -24.38 -2.54 -0.85
N LEU A 206 -23.08 -2.34 -1.09
CA LEU A 206 -22.14 -3.47 -1.27
C LEU A 206 -22.13 -4.36 -0.02
N THR A 207 -21.99 -3.76 1.17
CA THR A 207 -22.05 -4.49 2.46
C THR A 207 -23.30 -5.33 2.59
N GLN A 208 -24.49 -4.76 2.34
CA GLN A 208 -25.77 -5.48 2.43
C GLN A 208 -25.83 -6.66 1.47
N VAL A 209 -25.36 -6.48 0.23
CA VAL A 209 -25.32 -7.55 -0.77
C VAL A 209 -24.38 -8.68 -0.33
N LEU A 210 -23.18 -8.33 0.16
CA LEU A 210 -22.19 -9.32 0.60
C LEU A 210 -22.66 -10.06 1.86
N GLU A 211 -23.22 -9.37 2.84
CA GLU A 211 -23.78 -9.97 4.06
C GLU A 211 -24.96 -10.91 3.75
N ALA A 212 -25.86 -10.50 2.85
CA ALA A 212 -26.99 -11.34 2.43
C ALA A 212 -26.51 -12.61 1.71
N LYS A 213 -25.48 -12.52 0.86
CA LYS A 213 -24.88 -13.69 0.19
C LYS A 213 -24.16 -14.59 1.20
N TYR A 214 -23.36 -14.01 2.09
CA TYR A 214 -22.61 -14.75 3.10
C TYR A 214 -23.54 -15.47 4.09
N GLY A 215 -24.63 -14.82 4.51
CA GLY A 215 -25.64 -15.42 5.38
C GLY A 215 -26.26 -16.69 4.78
N LYS A 216 -26.53 -16.70 3.47
CA LYS A 216 -27.02 -17.91 2.77
C LYS A 216 -26.00 -19.06 2.78
N TRP A 217 -24.70 -18.77 2.74
CA TRP A 217 -23.68 -19.83 2.78
C TRP A 217 -23.62 -20.56 4.12
N LEU A 218 -23.88 -19.82 5.21
CA LEU A 218 -23.92 -20.38 6.55
C LEU A 218 -25.09 -21.36 6.72
N THR A 219 -26.23 -21.10 6.06
CA THR A 219 -27.39 -21.99 6.12
C THR A 219 -27.22 -23.27 5.28
N TYR A 220 -26.39 -23.26 4.23
CA TYR A 220 -26.16 -24.46 3.39
C TYR A 220 -25.33 -25.58 4.05
N GLY A 221 -24.90 -25.43 5.30
CA GLY A 221 -24.15 -26.46 6.03
C GLY A 221 -24.92 -27.12 7.18
N VAL A 222 -26.24 -26.96 7.24
CA VAL A 222 -27.11 -27.43 8.34
C VAL A 222 -28.07 -28.54 7.91
N ASP A 223 -27.94 -29.06 6.68
CA ASP A 223 -28.71 -30.21 6.17
C ASP A 223 -27.82 -31.43 5.95
#